data_AF-A0A9Q1M8C7-F1
#
_entry.id   AF-A0A9Q1M8C7-F1
#
_cell.length_a   1.000
_cell.length_b   1.000
_cell.length_c   1.000
_cell.angle_alpha   90.00
_cell.angle_beta   90.00
_cell.angle_gamma   90.00
#
_symmetry.space_group_name_H-M   'P 1'
#
loop_
_entity.id
_entity.type
_entity.pdbx_description
1 polymer ?
#
loop_
_entity_poly.entity_id
_entity_poly.type
_entity_poly.pdbx_seq_one_letter_code
_entity_poly.pdbx_strand_id
1 'polypeptide(L)'
;MEHPNFRRFFLGCSSNAIPRRAHRERAQPRARKKFGLLEKHKVYVVRATAYHKKEQTLQKLKEKAAFRNPDEFYFKIVKTKTVDRVHRLESRANKYTPEELTLMKTQDIGYILQKVLTEKKKFEKLTATLHSLDNQPSNRHEAEEIASNASEHSNLAASADLPSIIRRKTAASYRELEARKSRMRDLEKLYMDMAMQKELQKTGRKRKFREDELVIPTAKPVYKWRQERKQ
;
A
#
# COMPACT_ATOMS: atom_id res chain seq x y z
N MET A 1 -65.65 -34.67 -40.40
CA MET A 1 -64.73 -33.68 -39.80
C MET A 1 -65.58 -32.69 -39.04
N GLU A 2 -65.62 -32.79 -37.71
CA GLU A 2 -66.25 -31.75 -36.88
C GLU A 2 -65.34 -31.43 -35.70
N HIS A 3 -65.01 -30.15 -35.54
CA HIS A 3 -64.20 -29.63 -34.45
C HIS A 3 -65.11 -29.21 -33.29
N PRO A 4 -64.87 -29.65 -32.04
CA PRO A 4 -65.60 -29.13 -30.90
C PRO A 4 -65.03 -27.76 -30.49
N ASN A 5 -65.89 -26.75 -30.60
CA ASN A 5 -65.70 -25.38 -30.11
C ASN A 5 -65.46 -25.37 -28.59
N PHE A 6 -64.25 -24.99 -28.17
CA PHE A 6 -63.94 -24.67 -26.77
C PHE A 6 -64.54 -23.30 -26.40
N ARG A 7 -65.77 -23.26 -25.89
CA ARG A 7 -66.31 -22.05 -25.24
C ARG A 7 -65.65 -21.89 -23.87
N ARG A 8 -64.72 -20.93 -23.75
CA ARG A 8 -64.24 -20.41 -22.46
C ARG A 8 -65.42 -19.81 -21.70
N PHE A 9 -65.85 -20.47 -20.63
CA PHE A 9 -66.73 -19.86 -19.62
C PHE A 9 -65.93 -18.84 -18.81
N PHE A 10 -66.03 -17.56 -19.19
CA PHE A 10 -65.68 -16.44 -18.33
C PHE A 10 -66.87 -16.16 -17.42
N LEU A 11 -66.91 -16.79 -16.24
CA LEU A 11 -67.82 -16.41 -15.16
C LEU A 11 -67.17 -15.33 -14.29
N GLY A 12 -67.16 -14.11 -14.82
CA GLY A 12 -66.97 -12.89 -14.04
C GLY A 12 -68.34 -12.26 -13.83
N CYS A 13 -68.98 -12.53 -12.70
CA CYS A 13 -70.31 -12.02 -12.38
C CYS A 13 -70.28 -10.49 -12.20
N SER A 14 -71.04 -9.77 -13.03
CA SER A 14 -71.26 -8.32 -12.96
C SER A 14 -71.89 -7.93 -11.62
N SER A 15 -71.04 -7.56 -10.67
CA SER A 15 -71.43 -6.90 -9.43
C SER A 15 -71.01 -5.45 -9.59
N ASN A 16 -71.91 -4.51 -9.30
CA ASN A 16 -71.70 -3.05 -9.36
C ASN A 16 -70.24 -2.71 -8.97
N ALA A 17 -69.43 -2.29 -9.95
CA ALA A 17 -67.98 -2.24 -9.84
C ALA A 17 -67.50 -1.04 -9.02
N ILE A 18 -67.88 -0.98 -7.75
CA ILE A 18 -67.19 -0.17 -6.76
C ILE A 18 -65.93 -0.96 -6.39
N PRO A 19 -64.72 -0.48 -6.72
CA PRO A 19 -63.50 -1.19 -6.38
C PRO A 19 -63.44 -1.39 -4.85
N ARG A 20 -63.18 -2.62 -4.40
CA ARG A 20 -62.96 -2.89 -2.98
C ARG A 20 -61.80 -2.04 -2.50
N ARG A 21 -62.02 -1.24 -1.46
CA ARG A 21 -61.00 -0.33 -0.92
C ARG A 21 -59.81 -1.15 -0.41
N ALA A 22 -58.61 -0.80 -0.87
CA ALA A 22 -57.39 -1.39 -0.33
C ALA A 22 -57.20 -0.99 1.14
N HIS A 23 -57.11 -1.97 2.03
CA HIS A 23 -56.77 -1.73 3.44
C HIS A 23 -55.28 -1.45 3.57
N ARG A 24 -54.95 -0.29 4.16
CA ARG A 24 -53.56 0.11 4.41
C ARG A 24 -53.02 -0.56 5.67
N GLU A 25 -51.76 -0.97 5.65
CA GLU A 25 -51.10 -1.56 6.80
C GLU A 25 -50.72 -0.49 7.85
N ARG A 26 -50.81 -0.82 9.14
CA ARG A 26 -50.44 0.08 10.24
C ARG A 26 -48.93 0.12 10.47
N ALA A 27 -48.39 1.31 10.73
CA ALA A 27 -47.00 1.53 11.11
C ALA A 27 -46.69 1.10 12.56
N GLN A 28 -45.40 1.05 12.91
CA GLN A 28 -44.92 0.79 14.28
C GLN A 28 -45.29 1.95 15.23
N PRO A 29 -45.78 1.69 16.46
CA PRO A 29 -46.05 2.75 17.44
C PRO A 29 -44.81 3.59 17.76
N ARG A 30 -44.98 4.91 17.92
CA ARG A 30 -43.87 5.86 18.11
C ARG A 30 -42.97 5.49 19.29
N ALA A 31 -43.53 5.07 20.42
CA ALA A 31 -42.79 4.64 21.61
C ALA A 31 -41.86 3.42 21.36
N ARG A 32 -42.19 2.57 20.38
CA ARG A 32 -41.44 1.35 20.03
C ARG A 32 -40.63 1.49 18.74
N LYS A 33 -40.52 2.70 18.18
CA LYS A 33 -39.74 2.97 16.97
C LYS A 33 -38.26 2.56 17.10
N LYS A 34 -37.72 2.52 18.34
CA LYS A 34 -36.36 2.04 18.65
C LYS A 34 -36.07 0.61 18.18
N PHE A 35 -37.08 -0.25 18.08
CA PHE A 35 -36.93 -1.66 17.67
C PHE A 35 -37.01 -1.87 16.15
N GLY A 36 -37.06 -0.79 15.37
CA GLY A 36 -37.17 -0.85 13.92
C GLY A 36 -38.60 -1.13 13.43
N LEU A 37 -38.69 -1.61 12.18
CA LEU A 37 -39.95 -1.84 11.49
C LEU A 37 -40.74 -2.99 12.13
N LEU A 38 -42.05 -2.79 12.31
CA LEU A 38 -42.95 -3.84 12.82
C LEU A 38 -43.12 -4.93 11.77
N GLU A 39 -42.57 -6.10 12.04
CA GLU A 39 -42.71 -7.26 11.18
C GLU A 39 -44.19 -7.63 11.02
N LYS A 40 -44.60 -7.88 9.77
CA LYS A 40 -45.94 -8.34 9.42
C LYS A 40 -45.86 -9.76 8.88
N HIS A 41 -47.02 -10.41 8.73
CA HIS A 41 -47.09 -11.80 8.30
C HIS A 41 -46.29 -12.08 7.01
N LYS A 42 -46.33 -11.18 6.02
CA LYS A 42 -45.53 -11.31 4.79
C LYS A 42 -44.03 -11.42 5.07
N VAL A 43 -43.50 -10.57 5.96
CA VAL A 43 -42.08 -10.57 6.34
C VAL A 43 -41.75 -11.81 7.17
N TYR A 44 -42.65 -12.21 8.07
CA TYR A 44 -42.51 -13.44 8.85
C TYR A 44 -42.41 -14.68 7.98
N VAL A 45 -43.26 -14.82 6.97
CA VAL A 45 -43.21 -15.96 6.05
C VAL A 45 -41.86 -15.99 5.32
N VAL A 46 -41.35 -14.85 4.85
CA VAL A 46 -40.02 -14.77 4.21
C VAL A 46 -38.90 -15.16 5.20
N ARG A 47 -38.98 -14.70 6.44
CA ARG A 47 -38.00 -15.02 7.48
C ARG A 47 -38.03 -16.51 7.87
N ALA A 48 -39.21 -17.07 8.10
CA ALA A 48 -39.40 -18.47 8.48
C ALA A 48 -38.95 -19.41 7.36
N THR A 49 -39.31 -19.12 6.11
CA THR A 49 -38.86 -19.90 4.95
C THR A 49 -37.34 -19.84 4.79
N ALA A 50 -36.70 -18.69 5.01
CA ALA A 50 -35.24 -18.57 4.99
C ALA A 50 -34.58 -19.36 6.14
N TYR A 51 -35.17 -19.37 7.33
CA TYR A 51 -34.69 -20.14 8.47
C TYR A 51 -34.76 -21.65 8.21
N HIS A 52 -35.92 -22.17 7.79
CA HIS A 52 -36.07 -23.59 7.47
C HIS A 52 -35.17 -24.03 6.32
N LYS A 53 -34.93 -23.18 5.31
CA LYS A 53 -33.93 -23.46 4.27
C LYS A 53 -32.53 -23.66 4.85
N LYS A 54 -32.08 -22.78 5.75
CA LYS A 54 -30.77 -22.90 6.41
C LYS A 54 -30.71 -24.17 7.27
N GLU A 55 -31.75 -24.44 8.04
CA GLU A 55 -31.84 -25.63 8.87
C GLU A 55 -31.74 -26.92 8.05
N GLN A 56 -32.51 -27.04 6.97
CA GLN A 56 -32.44 -28.17 6.03
C GLN A 56 -31.06 -28.31 5.40
N THR A 57 -30.39 -27.20 5.04
CA THR A 57 -29.02 -27.26 4.50
C THR A 57 -28.02 -27.76 5.53
N LEU A 58 -28.15 -27.32 6.79
CA LEU A 58 -27.28 -27.78 7.87
C LEU A 58 -27.50 -29.24 8.20
N GLN A 59 -28.75 -29.71 8.19
CA GLN A 59 -29.08 -31.12 8.38
C GLN A 59 -28.41 -32.00 7.32
N LYS A 60 -28.54 -31.65 6.04
CA LYS A 60 -27.88 -32.36 4.94
C LYS A 60 -26.35 -32.34 5.06
N LEU A 61 -25.76 -31.23 5.51
CA LEU A 61 -24.30 -31.15 5.72
C LEU A 61 -23.86 -32.04 6.90
N LYS A 62 -24.63 -32.12 7.98
CA LYS A 62 -24.37 -33.02 9.11
C LYS A 62 -24.47 -34.48 8.69
N GLU A 63 -25.50 -34.85 7.94
CA GLU A 63 -25.65 -36.21 7.39
C GLU A 63 -24.45 -36.57 6.50
N LYS A 64 -24.06 -35.69 5.56
CA LYS A 64 -22.87 -35.91 4.73
C LYS A 64 -21.58 -36.03 5.52
N ALA A 65 -21.43 -35.25 6.60
CA ALA A 65 -20.27 -35.34 7.48
C ALA A 65 -20.24 -36.65 8.28
N ALA A 66 -21.40 -37.15 8.71
CA ALA A 66 -21.53 -38.41 9.45
C ALA A 66 -21.26 -39.63 8.55
N PHE A 67 -21.74 -39.62 7.31
CA PHE A 67 -21.52 -40.69 6.32
C PHE A 67 -20.23 -40.53 5.51
N ARG A 68 -19.28 -39.71 5.96
CA ARG A 68 -18.02 -39.50 5.24
C ARG A 68 -17.13 -40.75 5.31
N ASN A 69 -16.66 -41.22 4.15
CA ASN A 69 -15.67 -42.30 4.07
C ASN A 69 -14.26 -41.75 4.41
N PRO A 70 -13.56 -42.28 5.44
CA PRO A 70 -12.21 -41.82 5.80
C PRO A 70 -11.17 -42.03 4.68
N ASP A 71 -11.36 -43.04 3.84
CA ASP A 71 -10.40 -43.43 2.79
C ASP A 71 -10.70 -42.77 1.43
N GLU A 72 -11.64 -41.82 1.37
CA GLU A 72 -11.99 -41.19 0.10
C GLU A 72 -10.85 -40.30 -0.44
N PHE A 73 -10.43 -40.58 -1.67
CA PHE A 73 -9.38 -39.85 -2.36
C PHE A 73 -9.90 -39.14 -3.61
N TYR A 74 -9.68 -37.82 -3.66
CA TYR A 74 -9.90 -36.99 -4.85
C TYR A 74 -8.58 -36.37 -5.28
N PHE A 75 -8.28 -36.35 -6.58
CA PHE A 75 -7.04 -35.75 -7.12
C PHE A 75 -6.82 -34.28 -6.73
N LYS A 76 -7.89 -33.55 -6.40
CA LYS A 76 -7.81 -32.16 -5.91
C LYS A 76 -7.14 -32.04 -4.53
N ILE A 77 -7.15 -33.10 -3.71
CA ILE A 77 -6.49 -33.12 -2.40
C ILE A 77 -4.97 -32.95 -2.56
N VAL A 78 -4.39 -33.38 -3.68
CA VAL A 78 -2.95 -33.20 -3.96
C VAL A 78 -2.58 -31.72 -4.14
N LYS A 79 -3.48 -30.91 -4.70
CA LYS A 79 -3.27 -29.47 -5.01
C LYS A 79 -3.86 -28.53 -3.97
N THR A 80 -4.40 -29.05 -2.87
CA THR A 80 -5.11 -28.22 -1.89
C THR A 80 -4.78 -28.67 -0.48
N LYS A 81 -4.75 -27.73 0.45
CA LYS A 81 -4.36 -28.02 1.83
C LYS A 81 -5.45 -27.59 2.80
N THR A 82 -5.63 -28.41 3.84
CA THR A 82 -6.49 -28.06 4.97
C THR A 82 -5.62 -27.44 6.03
N VAL A 83 -5.85 -26.16 6.35
CA VAL A 83 -5.15 -25.43 7.42
C VAL A 83 -6.19 -25.06 8.46
N ASP A 84 -5.97 -25.41 9.73
CA ASP A 84 -6.90 -25.18 10.83
C ASP A 84 -8.31 -25.73 10.55
N ARG A 85 -8.39 -26.93 9.95
CA ARG A 85 -9.65 -27.60 9.55
C ARG A 85 -10.46 -26.86 8.47
N VAL A 86 -9.91 -25.81 7.86
CA VAL A 86 -10.52 -25.10 6.73
C VAL A 86 -9.75 -25.40 5.46
N HIS A 87 -10.48 -25.81 4.42
CA HIS A 87 -9.90 -26.03 3.09
C HIS A 87 -9.43 -24.70 2.50
N ARG A 88 -8.12 -24.59 2.22
CA ARG A 88 -7.54 -23.44 1.54
C ARG A 88 -7.04 -23.87 0.17
N LEU A 89 -7.49 -23.14 -0.84
CA LEU A 89 -6.90 -23.23 -2.17
C LEU A 89 -5.44 -22.76 -2.10
N GLU A 90 -4.60 -23.31 -2.97
CA GLU A 90 -3.24 -22.83 -3.14
C GLU A 90 -3.22 -21.33 -3.38
N SER A 91 -2.43 -20.63 -2.56
CA SER A 91 -2.23 -19.19 -2.71
C SER A 91 -1.50 -18.93 -4.02
N ARG A 92 -2.09 -18.12 -4.90
CA ARG A 92 -1.42 -17.59 -6.11
C ARG A 92 -0.29 -16.59 -5.77
N ALA A 93 0.32 -16.67 -4.59
CA ALA A 93 1.31 -15.71 -4.10
C ALA A 93 2.70 -15.95 -4.71
N ASN A 94 3.07 -17.22 -4.94
CA ASN A 94 4.34 -17.59 -5.56
C ASN A 94 4.15 -17.84 -7.07
N LYS A 95 3.69 -16.81 -7.80
CA LYS A 95 3.57 -16.90 -9.26
C LYS A 95 4.93 -16.86 -9.97
N TYR A 96 5.88 -16.14 -9.37
CA TYR A 96 7.13 -15.81 -10.04
C TYR A 96 8.21 -16.83 -9.71
N THR A 97 8.99 -17.18 -10.73
CA THR A 97 10.21 -17.96 -10.55
C THR A 97 11.26 -17.11 -9.81
N PRO A 98 12.24 -17.74 -9.13
CA PRO A 98 13.33 -17.00 -8.51
C PRO A 98 14.08 -16.11 -9.51
N GLU A 99 14.23 -16.56 -10.76
CA GLU A 99 14.88 -15.81 -11.83
C GLU A 99 14.10 -14.55 -12.19
N GLU A 100 12.77 -14.64 -12.36
CA GLU A 100 11.91 -13.47 -12.62
C GLU A 100 12.01 -12.44 -11.48
N LEU A 101 12.04 -12.90 -10.23
CA LEU A 101 12.23 -12.01 -9.08
C LEU A 101 13.60 -11.31 -9.10
N THR A 102 14.67 -12.00 -9.51
CA THR A 102 16.00 -11.37 -9.65
C THR A 102 16.07 -10.37 -10.79
N LEU A 103 15.34 -10.63 -11.89
CA LEU A 103 15.22 -9.69 -13.01
C LEU A 103 14.51 -8.41 -12.58
N MET A 104 13.35 -8.51 -11.93
CA MET A 104 12.60 -7.35 -11.41
C MET A 104 13.47 -6.52 -10.45
N LYS A 105 14.15 -7.17 -9.50
CA LYS A 105 15.07 -6.48 -8.58
C LYS A 105 16.22 -5.79 -9.31
N THR A 106 16.75 -6.38 -10.38
CA THR A 106 17.82 -5.76 -11.17
C THR A 106 17.32 -4.51 -11.89
N GLN A 107 16.10 -4.52 -12.41
CA GLN A 107 15.46 -3.35 -13.02
C GLN A 107 15.26 -2.24 -11.98
N ASP A 108 14.76 -2.58 -10.78
CA ASP A 108 14.58 -1.63 -9.68
C ASP A 108 15.90 -0.97 -9.27
N ILE A 109 16.99 -1.74 -9.19
CA ILE A 109 18.34 -1.20 -8.89
C ILE A 109 18.76 -0.17 -9.93
N GLY A 110 18.56 -0.47 -11.22
CA GLY A 110 18.86 0.47 -12.30
C GLY A 110 18.03 1.75 -12.22
N TYR A 111 16.74 1.62 -11.91
CA TYR A 111 15.85 2.77 -11.73
C TYR A 111 16.29 3.68 -10.57
N ILE A 112 16.61 3.11 -9.41
CA ILE A 112 17.07 3.89 -8.26
C ILE A 112 18.40 4.57 -8.58
N LEU A 113 19.35 3.88 -9.24
CA LEU A 113 20.61 4.49 -9.66
C LEU A 113 20.37 5.71 -10.56
N GLN A 114 19.47 5.59 -11.55
CA GLN A 114 19.11 6.70 -12.41
C GLN A 114 18.52 7.88 -11.60
N LYS A 115 17.70 7.61 -10.58
CA LYS A 115 17.13 8.64 -9.70
C LYS A 115 18.19 9.31 -8.82
N VAL A 116 19.14 8.55 -8.26
CA VAL A 116 20.29 9.09 -7.52
C VAL A 116 21.06 10.07 -8.40
N LEU A 117 21.44 9.67 -9.62
CA LEU A 117 22.19 10.51 -10.54
C LEU A 117 21.41 11.77 -10.94
N THR A 118 20.09 11.64 -11.12
CA THR A 118 19.22 12.77 -11.46
C THR A 118 19.11 13.78 -10.32
N GLU A 119 18.91 13.32 -9.08
CA GLU A 119 18.86 14.20 -7.91
C GLU A 119 20.22 14.83 -7.62
N LYS A 120 21.33 14.10 -7.80
CA LYS A 120 22.69 14.64 -7.69
C LYS A 120 22.93 15.79 -8.67
N LYS A 121 22.59 15.61 -9.95
CA LYS A 121 22.71 16.68 -10.96
C LYS A 121 21.84 17.91 -10.62
N LYS A 122 20.62 17.71 -10.12
CA LYS A 122 19.75 18.81 -9.69
C LYS A 122 20.30 19.54 -8.47
N PHE A 123 20.87 18.78 -7.52
CA PHE A 123 21.52 19.33 -6.35
C PHE A 123 22.75 20.16 -6.75
N GLU A 124 23.63 19.63 -7.60
CA GLU A 124 24.80 20.35 -8.12
C GLU A 124 24.40 21.63 -8.86
N LYS A 125 23.37 21.58 -9.71
CA LYS A 125 22.85 22.76 -10.41
C LYS A 125 22.34 23.84 -9.44
N LEU A 126 21.52 23.46 -8.46
CA LEU A 126 21.00 24.41 -7.47
C LEU A 126 22.12 24.96 -6.58
N THR A 127 23.07 24.11 -6.20
CA THR A 127 24.25 24.45 -5.42
C THR A 127 25.09 25.49 -6.16
N ALA A 128 25.38 25.28 -7.45
CA ALA A 128 26.12 26.24 -8.27
C ALA A 128 25.39 27.59 -8.36
N THR A 129 24.06 27.60 -8.56
CA THR A 129 23.27 28.85 -8.60
C THR A 129 23.28 29.60 -7.27
N LEU A 130 23.23 28.90 -6.13
CA LEU A 130 23.22 29.54 -4.81
C LEU A 130 24.62 29.99 -4.34
N HIS A 131 25.66 29.21 -4.57
CA HIS A 131 27.02 29.57 -4.14
C HIS A 131 27.59 30.78 -4.91
N SER A 132 27.11 31.06 -6.12
CA SER A 132 27.41 32.31 -6.83
C SER A 132 26.86 33.56 -6.16
N LEU A 133 25.94 33.44 -5.19
CA LEU A 133 25.36 34.56 -4.44
C LEU A 133 26.02 34.80 -3.07
N ASP A 134 26.65 33.77 -2.49
CA ASP A 134 27.18 33.80 -1.11
C ASP A 134 28.72 33.87 -1.06
N ASN A 135 29.41 33.45 -2.12
CA ASN A 135 30.88 33.53 -2.20
C ASN A 135 31.32 34.91 -2.72
N GLN A 136 31.08 35.97 -1.95
CA GLN A 136 32.11 37.00 -1.89
C GLN A 136 33.24 36.38 -1.07
N PRO A 137 34.42 36.06 -1.65
CA PRO A 137 35.57 35.85 -0.79
C PRO A 137 35.64 37.10 0.10
N SER A 138 35.82 36.95 1.41
CA SER A 138 36.28 38.09 2.19
C SER A 138 37.69 38.38 1.65
N ASN A 139 37.78 39.18 0.59
CA ASN A 139 38.98 39.89 0.29
C ASN A 139 39.20 40.76 1.51
N ARG A 140 39.98 40.27 2.47
CA ARG A 140 40.77 41.12 3.34
C ARG A 140 41.67 41.89 2.38
N HIS A 141 41.14 42.98 1.84
CA HIS A 141 41.97 44.04 1.31
C HIS A 141 42.69 44.58 2.54
N GLU A 142 43.96 44.20 2.70
CA GLU A 142 44.88 44.89 3.58
C GLU A 142 45.02 46.32 3.02
N ALA A 143 44.11 47.19 3.42
CA ALA A 143 44.24 48.62 3.24
C ALA A 143 44.93 49.14 4.49
N GLU A 144 46.24 49.40 4.37
CA GLU A 144 46.96 50.20 5.34
C GLU A 144 46.33 51.59 5.44
N GLU A 145 46.07 51.96 6.69
CA GLU A 145 46.09 53.32 7.23
C GLU A 145 45.10 54.34 6.68
N ILE A 146 43.86 54.32 7.20
CA ILE A 146 43.26 55.51 7.83
C ILE A 146 42.55 55.05 9.11
N ALA A 147 43.12 55.43 10.24
CA ALA A 147 42.61 55.13 11.56
C ALA A 147 41.33 55.92 11.90
N SER A 148 40.53 55.28 12.76
CA SER A 148 39.51 55.86 13.65
C SER A 148 38.07 55.82 13.11
N ASN A 149 37.28 54.91 13.70
CA ASN A 149 35.81 54.76 13.63
C ASN A 149 35.26 53.76 12.59
N ALA A 150 35.64 52.49 12.69
CA ALA A 150 34.90 51.41 12.04
C ALA A 150 34.53 50.34 13.09
N SER A 151 33.54 50.67 13.92
CA SER A 151 32.94 49.77 14.91
C SER A 151 32.27 48.58 14.21
N GLU A 152 32.84 47.40 14.40
CA GLU A 152 32.21 46.08 14.65
C GLU A 152 30.77 45.78 14.18
N HIS A 153 30.33 46.23 13.00
CA HIS A 153 28.96 45.94 12.53
C HIS A 153 28.84 45.71 11.02
N SER A 154 29.73 44.94 10.39
CA SER A 154 29.74 44.85 8.92
C SER A 154 29.42 43.50 8.29
N ASN A 155 28.92 42.49 9.03
CA ASN A 155 28.46 41.24 8.40
C ASN A 155 27.03 40.79 8.76
N LEU A 156 26.39 41.38 9.77
CA LEU A 156 24.97 41.11 10.07
C LEU A 156 24.00 42.11 9.41
N ALA A 157 24.48 43.31 9.07
CA ALA A 157 23.65 44.41 8.54
C ALA A 157 23.22 44.21 7.07
N ALA A 158 24.04 43.57 6.23
CA ALA A 158 23.72 43.39 4.80
C ALA A 158 22.50 42.49 4.55
N SER A 159 22.13 41.63 5.52
CA SER A 159 20.95 40.76 5.42
C SER A 159 19.64 41.43 5.86
N ALA A 160 19.74 42.55 6.60
CA ALA A 160 18.60 43.26 7.15
C ALA A 160 17.94 44.20 6.12
N ASP A 161 18.73 44.77 5.20
CA ASP A 161 18.27 45.73 4.18
C ASP A 161 17.71 45.09 2.90
N LEU A 162 17.71 43.75 2.79
CA LEU A 162 17.10 43.06 1.65
C LEU A 162 15.57 43.04 1.78
N PRO A 163 14.83 43.43 0.71
CA PRO A 163 13.38 43.32 0.66
C PRO A 163 12.88 41.95 1.15
N SER A 164 11.83 41.93 1.98
CA SER A 164 11.31 40.72 2.63
C SER A 164 10.98 39.57 1.65
N ILE A 165 10.60 39.92 0.43
CA ILE A 165 10.34 39.00 -0.69
C ILE A 165 11.62 38.23 -1.08
N ILE A 166 12.76 38.90 -1.16
CA ILE A 166 14.05 38.29 -1.52
C ILE A 166 14.48 37.35 -0.40
N ARG A 167 14.44 37.81 0.86
CA ARG A 167 14.77 36.98 2.04
C ARG A 167 13.94 35.69 2.07
N ARG A 168 12.64 35.77 1.79
CA ARG A 168 11.76 34.60 1.73
C ARG A 168 12.12 33.65 0.58
N LYS A 169 12.43 34.17 -0.61
CA LYS A 169 12.86 33.37 -1.76
C LYS A 169 14.21 32.67 -1.51
N THR A 170 15.17 33.38 -0.93
CA THR A 170 16.48 32.84 -0.53
C THR A 170 16.30 31.71 0.48
N ALA A 171 15.54 31.94 1.56
CA ALA A 171 15.27 30.91 2.56
C ALA A 171 14.55 29.68 1.97
N ALA A 172 13.61 29.88 1.04
CA ALA A 172 12.94 28.79 0.35
C ALA A 172 13.92 27.96 -0.50
N SER A 173 14.85 28.60 -1.19
CA SER A 173 15.86 27.92 -2.00
C SER A 173 16.84 27.09 -1.18
N TYR A 174 17.32 27.59 -0.03
CA TYR A 174 18.16 26.81 0.88
C TYR A 174 17.42 25.62 1.49
N ARG A 175 16.13 25.78 1.85
CA ARG A 175 15.28 24.65 2.28
C ARG A 175 15.14 23.59 1.19
N GLU A 176 14.99 24.01 -0.05
CA GLU A 176 14.92 23.10 -1.20
C GLU A 176 16.25 22.37 -1.44
N LEU A 177 17.38 23.05 -1.28
CA LEU A 177 18.72 22.46 -1.35
C LEU A 177 18.89 21.38 -0.28
N GLU A 178 18.51 21.66 0.96
CA GLU A 178 18.58 20.70 2.06
C GLU A 178 17.67 19.49 1.81
N ALA A 179 16.44 19.73 1.34
CA ALA A 179 15.51 18.65 0.97
C ALA A 179 16.04 17.79 -0.19
N ARG A 180 16.75 18.38 -1.16
CA ARG A 180 17.43 17.61 -2.22
C ARG A 180 18.58 16.79 -1.65
N LYS A 181 19.35 17.35 -0.73
CA LYS A 181 20.45 16.65 -0.05
C LYS A 181 19.95 15.46 0.77
N SER A 182 18.84 15.60 1.49
CA SER A 182 18.22 14.46 2.21
C SER A 182 17.72 13.39 1.25
N ARG A 183 16.94 13.75 0.23
CA ARG A 183 16.46 12.79 -0.79
C ARG A 183 17.60 12.04 -1.48
N MET A 184 18.67 12.74 -1.83
CA MET A 184 19.85 12.10 -2.44
C MET A 184 20.46 11.06 -1.50
N ARG A 185 20.68 11.40 -0.22
CA ARG A 185 21.19 10.46 0.79
C ARG A 185 20.27 9.26 0.99
N ASP A 186 18.96 9.47 0.99
CA ASP A 186 17.98 8.37 1.14
C ASP A 186 18.01 7.42 -0.06
N LEU A 187 18.04 7.96 -1.28
CA LEU A 187 18.15 7.17 -2.50
C LEU A 187 19.48 6.43 -2.59
N GLU A 188 20.59 7.07 -2.20
CA GLU A 188 21.90 6.43 -2.12
C GLU A 188 21.89 5.27 -1.12
N LYS A 189 21.32 5.47 0.07
CA LYS A 189 21.18 4.41 1.08
C LYS A 189 20.36 3.22 0.54
N LEU A 190 19.23 3.49 -0.11
CA LEU A 190 18.39 2.46 -0.73
C LEU A 190 19.14 1.70 -1.83
N TYR A 191 19.86 2.41 -2.70
CA TYR A 191 20.69 1.80 -3.73
C TYR A 191 21.75 0.88 -3.12
N MET A 192 22.48 1.33 -2.10
CA MET A 192 23.50 0.52 -1.43
C MET A 192 22.91 -0.74 -0.78
N ASP A 193 21.73 -0.62 -0.17
CA ASP A 193 21.04 -1.76 0.45
C ASP A 193 20.58 -2.79 -0.61
N MET A 194 20.03 -2.33 -1.73
CA MET A 194 19.64 -3.22 -2.82
C MET A 194 20.84 -3.83 -3.56
N ALA A 195 21.92 -3.07 -3.75
CA ALA A 195 23.16 -3.56 -4.32
C ALA A 195 23.79 -4.63 -3.42
N MET A 196 23.87 -4.39 -2.11
CA MET A 196 24.31 -5.39 -1.13
C MET A 196 23.44 -6.65 -1.19
N GLN A 197 22.11 -6.50 -1.24
CA GLN A 197 21.22 -7.65 -1.34
C GLN A 197 21.44 -8.44 -2.63
N LYS A 198 21.69 -7.77 -3.77
CA LYS A 198 22.04 -8.41 -5.04
C LYS A 198 23.35 -9.17 -4.95
N GLU A 199 24.39 -8.61 -4.34
CA GLU A 199 25.66 -9.31 -4.10
C GLU A 199 25.47 -10.54 -3.21
N LEU A 200 24.62 -10.45 -2.18
CA LEU A 200 24.26 -11.60 -1.36
C LEU A 200 23.51 -12.67 -2.16
N GLN A 201 22.71 -12.32 -3.17
CA GLN A 201 22.02 -13.31 -3.98
C GLN A 201 22.94 -14.05 -4.97
N LYS A 202 24.16 -13.56 -5.21
CA LYS A 202 25.14 -14.25 -6.06
C LYS A 202 25.61 -15.57 -5.43
N THR A 203 26.07 -16.47 -6.28
CA THR A 203 26.71 -17.72 -5.88
C THR A 203 28.04 -17.45 -5.18
N GLY A 204 28.41 -18.33 -4.25
CA GLY A 204 29.66 -18.25 -3.49
C GLY A 204 29.45 -18.45 -2.00
N ARG A 205 30.40 -19.13 -1.34
CA ARG A 205 30.32 -19.40 0.09
C ARG A 205 30.61 -18.13 0.88
N LYS A 206 29.64 -17.71 1.70
CA LYS A 206 29.69 -16.50 2.53
C LYS A 206 29.35 -16.79 3.97
N ARG A 207 29.90 -16.00 4.89
CA ARG A 207 29.60 -16.05 6.33
C ARG A 207 29.22 -14.65 6.82
N LYS A 208 28.18 -14.55 7.63
CA LYS A 208 27.83 -13.33 8.36
C LYS A 208 28.74 -13.21 9.58
N PHE A 209 29.35 -12.05 9.79
CA PHE A 209 30.11 -11.76 11.00
C PHE A 209 29.19 -11.62 12.22
N ARG A 210 29.68 -12.04 13.38
CA ARG A 210 29.09 -11.70 14.68
C ARG A 210 29.55 -10.31 15.10
N GLU A 211 28.81 -9.68 16.01
CA GLU A 211 29.09 -8.31 16.47
C GLU A 211 30.47 -8.21 17.15
N ASP A 212 30.86 -9.25 17.91
CA ASP A 212 32.15 -9.32 18.63
C ASP A 212 33.38 -9.46 17.72
N GLU A 213 33.20 -9.91 16.47
CA GLU A 213 34.30 -10.09 15.51
C GLU A 213 34.60 -8.79 14.73
N LEU A 214 33.80 -7.73 14.92
CA LEU A 214 33.93 -6.46 14.20
C LEU A 214 34.87 -5.50 14.95
N VAL A 215 35.93 -5.07 14.28
CA VAL A 215 36.85 -4.03 14.80
C VAL A 215 36.14 -2.68 14.95
N ILE A 216 35.15 -2.41 14.09
CA ILE A 216 34.30 -1.22 14.15
C ILE A 216 32.85 -1.71 14.26
N PRO A 217 32.16 -1.47 15.40
CA PRO A 217 30.77 -1.84 15.55
C PRO A 217 29.91 -1.17 14.46
N THR A 218 29.30 -1.97 13.60
CA THR A 218 28.40 -1.49 12.56
C THR A 218 26.98 -1.93 12.85
N ALA A 219 26.01 -1.00 12.75
CA ALA A 219 24.59 -1.31 12.96
C ALA A 219 24.00 -2.28 11.90
N LYS A 220 24.67 -2.41 10.74
CA LYS A 220 24.24 -3.31 9.65
C LYS A 220 25.08 -4.60 9.65
N PRO A 221 24.50 -5.74 9.28
CA PRO A 221 25.22 -7.01 9.22
C PRO A 221 26.31 -7.00 8.14
N VAL A 222 27.51 -7.42 8.49
CA VAL A 222 28.66 -7.54 7.56
C VAL A 222 28.85 -9.00 7.14
N TYR A 223 29.18 -9.21 5.87
CA TYR A 223 29.41 -10.53 5.30
C TYR A 223 30.82 -10.64 4.72
N LYS A 224 31.43 -11.82 4.89
CA LYS A 224 32.72 -12.19 4.28
C LYS A 224 32.51 -13.36 3.34
N TRP A 225 32.97 -13.20 2.11
CA TRP A 225 33.08 -14.28 1.14
C TRP A 225 34.37 -15.06 1.38
N ARG A 226 34.32 -16.37 1.15
CA ARG A 226 35.54 -17.17 1.09
C ARG A 226 36.38 -16.75 -0.11
N GLN A 227 37.70 -16.81 0.05
CA GLN A 227 38.63 -16.56 -1.05
C GLN A 227 38.62 -17.79 -1.96
N GLU A 228 37.74 -17.77 -2.96
CA GLU A 228 37.60 -18.77 -3.99
C GLU A 228 37.65 -18.04 -5.34
N ARG A 229 38.44 -18.55 -6.29
CA ARG A 229 38.47 -17.99 -7.65
C ARG A 229 37.14 -18.33 -8.32
N LYS A 230 36.47 -17.33 -8.89
CA LYS A 230 35.31 -17.56 -9.74
C LYS A 230 35.78 -18.32 -10.99
N GLN A 231 35.26 -19.53 -11.16
CA GLN A 231 35.42 -20.31 -12.38
C GLN A 231 34.45 -19.83 -13.45
#